data_AF-A0A968AQ43-F1
#
_entry.id   AF-A0A968AQ43-F1
#
_cell.length_a   1.000
_cell.length_b   1.000
_cell.length_c   1.000
_cell.angle_alpha   90.00
_cell.angle_beta   90.00
_cell.angle_gamma   90.00
#
_symmetry.space_group_name_H-M   'P 1'
#
loop_
_entity.id
_entity.type
_entity.pdbx_description
1 polymer ?
#
loop_
_entity_poly.entity_id
_entity_poly.type
_entity_poly.pdbx_seq_one_letter_code
_entity_poly.pdbx_strand_id
1 'polypeptide(L)'
;MAARTKTELRTVSIGSVCGTCRAPMAVTTSRQGTALDGATPAETVVYVGIQYREQAATSLRRVIRFFCSPEHLENRRDDNANIEGYALSLEEGLRAGRAIFAPFLTQPSVER
;
A
#
# COMPACT_ATOMS: atom_id res chain seq x y z
N MET A 1 -15.26 34.92 -7.52
CA MET A 1 -15.97 33.72 -7.04
C MET A 1 -15.87 32.63 -8.09
N ALA A 2 -15.07 31.60 -7.83
CA ALA A 2 -15.24 30.25 -8.38
C ALA A 2 -14.48 29.31 -7.43
N ALA A 3 -15.18 28.83 -6.41
CA ALA A 3 -14.64 27.85 -5.47
C ALA A 3 -14.34 26.57 -6.24
N ARG A 4 -13.08 26.14 -6.24
CA ARG A 4 -12.69 24.83 -6.78
C ARG A 4 -13.39 23.76 -5.97
N THR A 5 -14.38 23.13 -6.57
CA THR A 5 -15.24 22.11 -5.98
C THR A 5 -14.46 20.82 -5.69
N LYS A 6 -14.34 20.52 -4.38
CA LYS A 6 -14.50 19.20 -3.75
C LYS A 6 -13.83 18.03 -4.49
N THR A 7 -12.63 17.66 -4.04
CA THR A 7 -12.00 16.36 -4.32
C THR A 7 -13.03 15.25 -4.09
N GLU A 8 -13.53 14.62 -5.16
CA GLU A 8 -14.51 13.54 -5.05
C GLU A 8 -13.81 12.29 -4.50
N LEU A 9 -14.05 12.05 -3.23
CA LEU A 9 -13.45 10.96 -2.50
C LEU A 9 -14.24 9.66 -2.77
N ARG A 10 -13.61 8.69 -3.44
CA ARG A 10 -14.23 7.44 -3.89
C ARG A 10 -13.65 6.22 -3.16
N THR A 11 -14.50 5.22 -2.95
CA THR A 11 -14.07 3.84 -2.63
C THR A 11 -13.14 3.34 -3.73
N VAL A 12 -12.02 2.74 -3.36
CA VAL A 12 -11.03 2.20 -4.30
C VAL A 12 -10.92 0.69 -4.09
N SER A 13 -11.02 -0.05 -5.18
CA SER A 13 -10.66 -1.47 -5.24
C SER A 13 -9.32 -1.62 -5.94
N ILE A 14 -8.40 -2.30 -5.28
CA ILE A 14 -7.04 -2.54 -5.73
C ILE A 14 -6.92 -4.01 -6.12
N GLY A 15 -6.69 -4.28 -7.40
CA GLY A 15 -6.32 -5.60 -7.89
C GLY A 15 -4.80 -5.80 -7.82
N SER A 16 -4.37 -6.97 -7.33
CA SER A 16 -2.95 -7.34 -7.25
C SER A 16 -2.78 -8.86 -7.41
N VAL A 17 -1.54 -9.32 -7.28
CA VAL A 17 -1.17 -10.74 -7.23
C VAL A 17 -0.18 -10.99 -6.10
N CYS A 18 -0.26 -12.17 -5.48
CA CYS A 18 0.64 -12.57 -4.40
C CYS A 18 2.11 -12.51 -4.87
N GLY A 19 2.98 -11.98 -3.99
CA GLY A 19 4.42 -11.94 -4.22
C GLY A 19 5.10 -13.31 -4.36
N THR A 20 4.47 -14.37 -3.86
CA THR A 20 5.02 -15.74 -3.82
C THR A 20 4.33 -16.64 -4.82
N CYS A 21 3.04 -16.96 -4.63
CA CYS A 21 2.32 -17.92 -5.47
C CYS A 21 1.61 -17.28 -6.69
N ARG A 22 1.67 -15.95 -6.85
CA ARG A 22 1.01 -15.19 -7.94
C ARG A 22 -0.52 -15.30 -8.02
N ALA A 23 -1.17 -15.91 -7.03
CA ALA A 23 -2.64 -15.94 -6.94
C ALA A 23 -3.23 -14.51 -6.98
N PRO A 24 -4.37 -14.30 -7.65
CA PRO A 24 -5.02 -12.99 -7.71
C PRO A 24 -5.49 -12.55 -6.33
N MET A 25 -5.44 -11.25 -6.09
CA MET A 25 -5.81 -10.63 -4.83
C MET A 25 -6.58 -9.34 -5.06
N ALA A 26 -7.48 -9.02 -4.14
CA ALA A 26 -8.20 -7.76 -4.13
C ALA A 26 -8.18 -7.13 -2.73
N VAL A 27 -8.04 -5.81 -2.68
CA VAL A 27 -8.17 -5.01 -1.46
C VAL A 27 -9.14 -3.88 -1.73
N THR A 28 -10.16 -3.74 -0.89
CA THR A 28 -11.13 -2.65 -1.00
C THR A 28 -10.98 -1.73 0.20
N THR A 29 -10.90 -0.43 -0.07
CA THR A 29 -10.87 0.60 0.97
C THR A 29 -12.22 1.27 1.09
N SER A 30 -12.68 1.54 2.31
CA SER A 30 -13.87 2.32 2.60
C SER A 30 -13.49 3.73 3.09
N ARG A 31 -14.50 4.52 3.47
CA ARG A 31 -14.32 5.87 4.04
C ARG A 31 -13.28 6.68 3.28
N GLN A 32 -13.47 6.78 1.97
CA GLN A 32 -12.65 7.67 1.14
C GLN A 32 -11.17 7.26 1.10
N GLY A 33 -10.88 5.95 1.16
CA GLY A 33 -9.52 5.43 1.19
C GLY A 33 -8.83 5.56 2.55
N THR A 34 -9.55 5.91 3.61
CA THR A 34 -8.97 6.09 4.96
C THR A 34 -9.18 4.92 5.90
N ALA A 35 -10.05 3.97 5.51
CA ALA A 35 -10.31 2.73 6.22
C ALA A 35 -10.29 1.54 5.25
N LEU A 36 -10.05 0.35 5.79
CA LEU A 36 -10.20 -0.88 5.04
C LEU A 36 -11.69 -1.28 5.01
N ASP A 37 -12.16 -1.78 3.88
CA ASP A 37 -13.47 -2.42 3.75
C ASP A 37 -13.33 -3.94 3.82
N GLY A 38 -12.33 -4.48 3.13
CA GLY A 38 -11.99 -5.90 3.18
C GLY A 38 -10.90 -6.27 2.17
N ALA A 39 -10.53 -7.54 2.17
CA ALA A 39 -9.57 -8.10 1.24
C ALA A 39 -9.94 -9.53 0.85
N THR A 40 -9.43 -9.97 -0.29
CA THR A 40 -9.55 -11.35 -0.76
C THR A 40 -8.19 -11.79 -1.29
N PRO A 41 -7.52 -12.78 -0.67
CA PRO A 41 -7.91 -13.46 0.59
C PRO A 41 -7.94 -12.54 1.81
N ALA A 42 -8.67 -12.94 2.86
CA ALA A 42 -8.86 -12.11 4.07
C ALA A 42 -7.55 -11.92 4.85
N GLU A 43 -6.67 -12.91 4.78
CA GLU A 43 -5.36 -12.98 5.42
C GLU A 43 -4.28 -12.22 4.63
N THR A 44 -4.70 -11.37 3.68
CA THR A 44 -3.78 -10.56 2.89
C THR A 44 -2.93 -9.69 3.81
N VAL A 45 -1.61 -9.71 3.60
CA VAL A 45 -0.64 -8.87 4.29
C VAL A 45 0.23 -8.11 3.30
N VAL A 46 0.92 -7.08 3.77
CA VAL A 46 1.85 -6.30 2.96
C VAL A 46 3.24 -6.30 3.60
N TYR A 47 4.26 -6.54 2.79
CA TYR A 47 5.64 -6.31 3.16
C TYR A 47 6.05 -4.93 2.66
N VAL A 48 6.62 -4.12 3.55
CA VAL A 48 7.19 -2.82 3.21
C VAL A 48 8.70 -2.94 3.34
N GLY A 49 9.34 -3.36 2.24
CA GLY A 49 10.79 -3.42 2.13
C GLY A 49 11.41 -2.04 2.02
N ILE A 50 12.63 -1.91 2.54
CA ILE A 50 13.45 -0.72 2.48
C ILE A 50 14.68 -1.06 1.65
N GLN A 51 14.73 -0.51 0.45
CA GLN A 51 15.89 -0.57 -0.40
C GLN A 51 16.07 0.80 -1.03
N TYR A 52 17.18 1.45 -0.73
CA TYR A 52 17.53 2.73 -1.35
C TYR A 52 18.39 2.49 -2.59
N ARG A 53 17.91 3.00 -3.71
CA ARG A 53 18.61 3.16 -5.00
C ARG A 53 18.11 4.46 -5.62
N GLU A 54 18.69 4.84 -6.76
CA GLU A 54 18.42 6.05 -7.54
C GLU A 54 16.99 6.61 -7.39
N GLN A 55 16.01 6.05 -8.09
CA GLN A 55 14.63 6.55 -8.12
C GLN A 55 13.72 5.66 -7.27
N ALA A 56 12.71 6.26 -6.61
CA ALA A 56 11.72 5.51 -5.81
C ALA A 56 11.05 4.35 -6.59
N ALA A 57 10.85 4.53 -7.90
CA ALA A 57 10.27 3.52 -8.79
C ALA A 57 11.19 2.31 -9.04
N THR A 58 12.51 2.50 -8.99
CA THR A 58 13.50 1.42 -9.15
C THR A 58 13.99 0.87 -7.80
N SER A 59 13.66 1.54 -6.70
CA SER A 59 14.04 1.20 -5.35
C SER A 59 12.86 0.63 -4.56
N LEU A 60 12.19 1.46 -3.75
CA LEU A 60 11.10 1.07 -2.84
C LEU A 60 9.94 0.35 -3.53
N ARG A 61 9.56 0.77 -4.75
CA ARG A 61 8.44 0.13 -5.48
C ARG A 61 8.69 -1.37 -5.72
N ARG A 62 9.95 -1.79 -5.87
CA ARG A 62 10.29 -3.20 -6.14
C ARG A 62 10.14 -4.08 -4.91
N VAL A 63 10.26 -3.50 -3.72
CA VAL A 63 10.33 -4.21 -2.44
C VAL A 63 9.08 -4.04 -1.56
N ILE A 64 8.10 -3.24 -2.01
CA ILE A 64 6.76 -3.20 -1.40
C ILE A 64 5.86 -4.19 -2.14
N ARG A 65 5.27 -5.16 -1.42
CA ARG A 65 4.47 -6.22 -2.07
C ARG A 65 3.40 -6.82 -1.17
N PHE A 66 2.28 -7.22 -1.78
CA PHE A 66 1.19 -7.95 -1.14
C PHE A 66 1.42 -9.47 -1.16
N PHE A 67 0.95 -10.16 -0.13
CA PHE A 67 0.95 -11.61 0.01
C PHE A 67 -0.41 -12.08 0.50
N CYS A 68 -0.88 -13.22 -0.01
CA CYS A 68 -2.20 -13.75 0.34
C CYS A 68 -2.26 -14.39 1.72
N SER A 69 -1.11 -14.64 2.35
CA SER A 69 -1.00 -15.13 3.73
C SER A 69 0.32 -14.67 4.35
N PRO A 70 0.40 -14.60 5.69
CA PRO A 70 1.66 -14.37 6.42
C PRO A 70 2.75 -15.41 6.08
N GLU A 71 2.38 -16.68 5.97
CA GLU A 71 3.30 -17.76 5.60
C GLU A 71 4.00 -17.51 4.25
N HIS A 72 3.25 -17.06 3.23
CA HIS A 72 3.85 -16.73 1.94
C HIS A 72 4.78 -15.51 2.01
N LEU A 73 4.53 -14.57 2.92
CA LEU A 73 5.43 -13.46 3.18
C LEU A 73 6.71 -13.95 3.86
N GLU A 74 6.59 -14.81 4.88
CA GLU A 74 7.73 -15.37 5.62
C GLU A 74 8.64 -16.19 4.71
N ASN A 75 8.11 -17.11 3.91
CA ASN A 75 8.87 -17.88 2.93
C ASN A 75 9.65 -16.96 1.96
N ARG A 76 9.04 -15.84 1.55
CA ARG A 76 9.70 -14.86 0.67
C ARG A 76 10.79 -14.07 1.38
N ARG A 77 10.62 -13.79 2.68
CA ARG A 77 11.65 -13.12 3.49
C ARG A 77 12.86 -14.03 3.68
N ASP A 78 12.64 -15.32 3.89
CA ASP A 78 13.73 -16.29 3.98
C ASP A 78 14.54 -16.35 2.67
N ASP A 79 13.85 -16.35 1.53
CA ASP A 79 14.49 -16.27 0.20
C ASP A 79 15.25 -14.96 -0.06
N ASN A 80 14.93 -13.88 0.66
CA ASN A 80 15.50 -12.54 0.47
C ASN A 80 15.96 -11.91 1.78
N ALA A 81 16.63 -12.70 2.63
CA ALA A 81 17.01 -12.29 3.99
C ALA A 81 17.81 -10.97 4.08
N ASN A 82 18.39 -10.51 2.98
CA ASN A 82 19.15 -9.26 2.89
C ASN A 82 18.31 -7.99 2.65
N ILE A 83 16.99 -8.12 2.42
CA ILE A 83 16.12 -6.95 2.27
C ILE A 83 15.53 -6.63 3.64
N GLU A 84 15.91 -5.47 4.18
CA GLU A 84 15.31 -4.92 5.39
C GLU A 84 13.85 -4.52 5.12
N GLY A 85 12.98 -4.65 6.12
CA GLY A 85 11.60 -4.20 6.00
C GLY A 85 10.67 -4.81 7.03
N TYR A 86 9.40 -4.43 6.93
CA TYR A 86 8.37 -4.75 7.91
C TYR A 86 7.23 -5.53 7.28
N ALA A 87 6.80 -6.59 7.96
CA ALA A 87 5.55 -7.27 7.67
C ALA A 87 4.43 -6.52 8.40
N LEU A 88 3.42 -6.07 7.67
CA LEU A 88 2.31 -5.28 8.20
C LEU A 88 0.98 -5.94 7.83
N SER A 89 -0.02 -5.81 8.71
CA SER A 89 -1.41 -6.00 8.30
C SER A 89 -1.81 -4.96 7.25
N LEU A 90 -2.94 -5.18 6.57
CA LEU A 90 -3.47 -4.19 5.63
C LEU A 90 -3.85 -2.87 6.32
N GLU A 91 -4.39 -2.92 7.54
CA GLU A 91 -4.73 -1.73 8.32
C GLU A 91 -3.48 -0.95 8.73
N GLU A 92 -2.41 -1.65 9.13
CA GLU A 92 -1.12 -1.04 9.44
C GLU A 92 -0.48 -0.41 8.21
N GLY A 93 -0.48 -1.14 7.07
CA GLY A 93 0.00 -0.61 5.79
C GLY A 93 -0.78 0.62 5.34
N LEU A 94 -2.11 0.61 5.48
CA LEU A 94 -2.95 1.76 5.18
C LEU A 94 -2.63 2.95 6.09
N ARG A 95 -2.45 2.71 7.39
CA ARG A 95 -2.09 3.76 8.36
C ARG A 95 -0.73 4.36 8.04
N ALA A 96 0.27 3.53 7.72
CA ALA A 96 1.59 3.98 7.32
C ALA A 96 1.53 4.84 6.04
N GLY A 97 0.83 4.35 5.00
CA GLY A 97 0.63 5.12 3.77
C GLY A 97 -0.05 6.47 4.02
N ARG A 98 -1.10 6.50 4.85
CA ARG A 98 -1.75 7.76 5.23
C ARG A 98 -0.82 8.71 5.95
N ALA A 99 -0.01 8.23 6.90
CA ALA A 99 0.95 9.07 7.61
C ALA A 99 2.00 9.68 6.65
N ILE A 100 2.43 8.92 5.65
CA ILE A 100 3.36 9.40 4.61
C ILE A 100 2.69 10.45 3.71
N PHE A 101 1.50 10.16 3.18
CA PHE A 101 0.92 10.97 2.11
C PHE A 101 0.01 12.11 2.59
N ALA A 102 -0.61 12.02 3.77
CA ALA A 102 -1.54 13.04 4.25
C ALA A 102 -0.96 14.47 4.27
N PRO A 103 0.29 14.72 4.72
CA PRO A 103 0.88 16.06 4.69
C PRO A 103 1.01 16.67 3.28
N PHE A 104 1.12 15.83 2.25
CA PHE A 104 1.21 16.26 0.85
C PHE A 104 -0.16 16.51 0.22
N LEU A 105 -1.20 15.87 0.75
CA LEU A 105 -2.58 15.97 0.25
C LEU A 105 -3.34 17.15 0.86
N THR A 106 -2.86 17.70 1.99
CA THR A 106 -3.49 18.83 2.69
C THR A 106 -2.94 20.20 2.29
N GLN A 107 -2.03 20.28 1.31
CA GLN A 107 -1.51 21.57 0.86
C GLN A 107 -2.64 22.44 0.27
N PRO A 108 -2.81 23.70 0.72
CA PRO A 108 -3.73 24.61 0.05
C PRO A 108 -3.28 24.75 -1.40
N SER A 109 -4.24 24.79 -2.33
CA SER A 109 -3.96 25.10 -3.72
C SER A 109 -3.12 26.37 -3.77
N VAL A 110 -1.86 26.26 -4.19
CA VAL A 110 -1.07 27.42 -4.59
C VAL A 110 -1.87 28.08 -5.71
N GLU A 111 -2.45 29.25 -5.43
CA GLU A 111 -3.01 30.12 -6.46
C GLU A 111 -1.87 30.37 -7.47
N ARG A 112 -2.02 29.78 -8.65
CA ARG A 112 -1.24 30.09 -9.84
C ARG A 112 -2.08 30.99 -10.72
#